data_AF-A0A2W0C3W8-F1
#
_entry.id   AF-A0A2W0C3W8-F1
#
_cell.length_a   1.000
_cell.length_b   1.000
_cell.length_c   1.000
_cell.angle_alpha   90.00
_cell.angle_beta   90.00
_cell.angle_gamma   90.00
#
_symmetry.space_group_name_H-M   'P 1'
#
loop_
_entity.id
_entity.type
_entity.pdbx_description
1 polymer ?
#
loop_
_entity_poly.entity_id
_entity_poly.type
_entity_poly.pdbx_seq_one_letter_code
_entity_poly.pdbx_strand_id
1 'polypeptide(L)'
;MTIQWFPGHMTRARRQIQDKLKLIDVVIELLDARLPVSSRNPMIDEILQGKPRMILLNKSDLADAKVTQEWIAHFKNEGITAFPVDASTGTNVKDIPAQARLLLKEKIDRQLAKGINPRAVRALIVGIPNVGKSTLINRLAGRNIAATGDRPGVTKGQQWIKVGKEMELLDTPGILWPKFEDQNVGYRLAVTGAIKEEILNAEDIAFFAISYLMRYYWDALEERYELQEFSKDADDSDSVIAIMEQVGRKRGCIVSGGRVDLEKASRAFLRELRAGKMGRFSMEAPY
;
A
#
# COMPACT_ATOMS: atom_id res chain seq x y z
N MET A 1 22.79 -1.14 5.82
CA MET A 1 22.77 0.29 5.45
C MET A 1 21.46 0.91 5.95
N THR A 2 21.47 2.15 6.46
CA THR A 2 20.24 2.83 6.91
C THR A 2 19.64 3.61 5.74
N ILE A 3 18.44 3.24 5.28
CA ILE A 3 17.77 3.93 4.17
C ILE A 3 17.14 5.23 4.71
N GLN A 4 17.68 6.39 4.32
CA GLN A 4 17.15 7.70 4.72
C GLN A 4 16.28 8.31 3.62
N TRP A 5 15.06 8.71 3.99
CA TRP A 5 14.09 9.29 3.05
C TRP A 5 13.82 10.78 3.31
N PHE A 6 13.86 11.55 2.22
CA PHE A 6 13.70 13.01 2.07
C PHE A 6 13.05 13.78 3.25
N PRO A 7 13.84 14.36 4.17
CA PRO A 7 13.33 15.05 5.36
C PRO A 7 12.47 16.30 5.06
N GLY A 8 12.82 17.08 4.03
CA GLY A 8 12.21 18.39 3.77
C GLY A 8 10.75 18.33 3.29
N HIS A 9 10.41 17.39 2.41
CA HIS A 9 9.04 17.22 1.90
C HIS A 9 8.09 16.72 3.00
N MET A 10 8.60 15.92 3.93
CA MET A 10 7.82 15.32 5.00
C MET A 10 7.41 16.33 6.06
N THR A 11 8.30 17.22 6.50
CA THR A 11 7.97 18.28 7.46
C THR A 11 6.86 19.18 6.93
N ARG A 12 6.91 19.52 5.64
CA ARG A 12 5.85 20.28 4.98
C ARG A 12 4.53 19.52 4.96
N ALA A 13 4.54 18.24 4.60
CA ALA A 13 3.33 17.42 4.55
C ALA A 13 2.71 17.21 5.94
N ARG A 14 3.53 16.97 6.97
CA ARG A 14 3.11 16.90 8.38
C ARG A 14 2.38 18.16 8.81
N ARG A 15 2.99 19.34 8.60
CA ARG A 15 2.39 20.63 8.96
C ARG A 15 1.07 20.86 8.22
N GLN A 16 1.02 20.56 6.92
CA GLN A 16 -0.21 20.68 6.12
C GLN A 16 -1.36 19.79 6.63
N ILE A 17 -1.05 18.58 7.10
CA ILE A 17 -2.08 17.72 7.70
C ILE A 17 -2.53 18.30 9.05
N GLN A 18 -1.60 18.68 9.93
CA GLN A 18 -1.92 19.22 11.26
C GLN A 18 -2.80 20.48 11.19
N ASP A 19 -2.48 21.42 10.29
CA ASP A 19 -3.25 22.64 10.10
C ASP A 19 -4.70 22.36 9.67
N LYS A 20 -4.90 21.29 8.90
CA LYS A 20 -6.22 20.93 8.34
C LYS A 20 -7.00 19.95 9.20
N LEU A 21 -6.37 19.26 10.13
CA LEU A 21 -6.99 18.23 10.96
C LEU A 21 -8.20 18.74 11.76
N LYS A 22 -8.21 20.04 12.12
CA LYS A 22 -9.34 20.71 12.77
C LYS A 22 -10.62 20.73 11.91
N LEU A 23 -10.47 20.71 10.59
CA LEU A 23 -11.58 20.70 9.61
C LEU A 23 -12.10 19.30 9.31
N ILE A 24 -11.40 18.26 9.77
CA ILE A 24 -11.65 16.86 9.45
C ILE A 24 -12.47 16.19 10.55
N ASP A 25 -13.48 15.43 10.14
CA ASP A 25 -14.32 14.62 11.02
C ASP A 25 -13.74 13.22 11.23
N VAL A 26 -13.22 12.61 10.16
CA VAL A 26 -12.71 11.24 10.14
C VAL A 26 -11.47 11.12 9.25
N VAL A 27 -10.56 10.21 9.60
CA VAL A 27 -9.38 9.87 8.81
C VAL A 27 -9.57 8.51 8.15
N ILE A 28 -9.24 8.45 6.86
CA ILE A 28 -9.17 7.22 6.08
C ILE A 28 -7.68 6.92 5.87
N GLU A 29 -7.17 5.95 6.60
CA GLU A 29 -5.78 5.49 6.47
C GLU A 29 -5.71 4.39 5.43
N LEU A 30 -5.08 4.70 4.29
CA LEU A 30 -4.97 3.79 3.15
C LEU A 30 -3.64 3.02 3.23
N LEU A 31 -3.73 1.70 3.34
CA LEU A 31 -2.61 0.77 3.42
C LEU A 31 -2.59 -0.16 2.20
N ASP A 32 -1.44 -0.76 1.91
CA ASP A 32 -1.33 -1.80 0.88
C ASP A 32 -1.68 -3.14 1.54
N ALA A 33 -2.73 -3.82 1.06
CA ALA A 33 -3.23 -5.06 1.64
C ALA A 33 -2.18 -6.18 1.66
N ARG A 34 -1.16 -6.11 0.79
CA ARG A 34 -0.05 -7.07 0.74
C ARG A 34 0.96 -6.89 1.87
N LEU A 35 0.98 -5.73 2.53
CA LEU A 35 1.85 -5.43 3.66
C LEU A 35 1.26 -4.35 4.60
N PRO A 36 0.18 -4.65 5.34
CA PRO A 36 -0.53 -3.63 6.12
C PRO A 36 0.32 -2.93 7.20
N VAL A 37 1.20 -3.64 7.90
CA VAL A 37 2.10 -3.07 8.91
C VAL A 37 3.25 -2.32 8.26
N SER A 38 3.96 -2.91 7.30
CA SER A 38 5.08 -2.24 6.65
C SER A 38 4.67 -1.02 5.84
N SER A 39 3.40 -0.92 5.43
CA SER A 39 2.86 0.25 4.70
C SER A 39 2.22 1.30 5.62
N ARG A 40 2.13 1.02 6.92
CA ARG A 40 1.64 1.96 7.93
C ARG A 40 2.77 2.89 8.35
N ASN A 41 2.50 4.19 8.37
CA ASN A 41 3.49 5.19 8.76
C ASN A 41 3.35 5.51 10.26
N PRO A 42 4.34 5.20 11.11
CA PRO A 42 4.26 5.45 12.55
C PRO A 42 4.03 6.93 12.92
N MET A 43 4.50 7.86 12.08
CA MET A 43 4.28 9.28 12.30
C MET A 43 2.82 9.70 12.12
N ILE A 44 2.00 8.92 11.42
CA ILE A 44 0.57 9.23 11.25
C ILE A 44 -0.11 9.18 12.62
N ASP A 45 0.20 8.21 13.48
CA ASP A 45 -0.39 8.09 14.81
C ASP A 45 -0.17 9.37 15.64
N GLU A 46 1.04 9.95 15.61
CA GLU A 46 1.35 11.23 16.26
C GLU A 46 0.56 12.41 15.66
N ILE A 47 0.37 12.41 14.34
CA ILE A 47 -0.27 13.51 13.61
C ILE A 47 -1.76 13.53 13.86
N LEU A 48 -2.42 12.37 13.95
CA LEU A 48 -3.88 12.27 13.97
C LEU A 48 -4.50 12.62 15.33
N GLN A 49 -3.73 12.72 16.42
CA GLN A 49 -4.18 13.21 17.73
C GLN A 49 -5.53 12.61 18.22
N GLY A 50 -5.73 11.30 18.01
CA GLY A 50 -6.95 10.60 18.43
C GLY A 50 -8.20 10.87 17.58
N LYS A 51 -8.07 11.47 16.39
CA LYS A 51 -9.19 11.60 15.44
C LYS A 51 -9.79 10.23 15.10
N PRO A 52 -11.12 10.11 14.97
CA PRO A 52 -11.75 8.87 14.48
C PRO A 52 -11.10 8.43 13.17
N ARG A 53 -10.69 7.16 13.12
CA ARG A 53 -9.98 6.59 11.98
C ARG A 53 -10.57 5.26 11.55
N MET A 54 -10.44 4.99 10.26
CA MET A 54 -10.68 3.68 9.66
C MET A 54 -9.53 3.35 8.71
N ILE A 55 -9.17 2.07 8.65
CA ILE A 55 -8.13 1.54 7.77
C ILE A 55 -8.79 0.95 6.53
N LEU A 56 -8.24 1.27 5.36
CA LEU A 56 -8.58 0.65 4.10
C LEU A 56 -7.39 -0.15 3.59
N LEU A 57 -7.56 -1.46 3.45
CA LEU A 57 -6.55 -2.36 2.87
C LEU A 57 -6.74 -2.37 1.35
N ASN A 58 -6.06 -1.45 0.66
CA ASN A 58 -6.18 -1.28 -0.79
C ASN A 58 -5.34 -2.29 -1.57
N LYS A 59 -5.65 -2.47 -2.86
CA LYS A 59 -5.06 -3.50 -3.72
C LYS A 59 -5.32 -4.91 -3.21
N SER A 60 -6.50 -5.11 -2.60
CA SER A 60 -6.93 -6.41 -2.08
C SER A 60 -7.09 -7.48 -3.17
N ASP A 61 -7.19 -7.08 -4.44
CA ASP A 61 -7.15 -7.96 -5.61
C ASP A 61 -5.78 -8.63 -5.79
N LEU A 62 -4.70 -8.01 -5.29
CA LEU A 62 -3.32 -8.51 -5.35
C LEU A 62 -2.86 -9.19 -4.05
N ALA A 63 -3.61 -9.05 -2.96
CA ALA A 63 -3.24 -9.58 -1.65
C ALA A 63 -3.83 -10.97 -1.42
N ASP A 64 -3.14 -11.79 -0.62
CA ASP A 64 -3.66 -13.08 -0.19
C ASP A 64 -4.95 -12.84 0.61
N ALA A 65 -6.04 -13.49 0.20
CA ALA A 65 -7.36 -13.25 0.76
C ALA A 65 -7.46 -13.71 2.22
N LYS A 66 -6.81 -14.82 2.57
CA LYS A 66 -6.80 -15.35 3.94
C LYS A 66 -6.00 -14.43 4.84
N VAL A 67 -4.79 -14.07 4.44
CA VAL A 67 -3.93 -13.14 5.21
C VAL A 67 -4.59 -11.77 5.36
N THR A 68 -5.31 -11.30 4.34
CA THR A 68 -6.09 -10.05 4.43
C THR A 68 -7.18 -10.14 5.51
N GLN A 69 -7.88 -11.27 5.64
CA GLN A 69 -8.86 -11.46 6.72
C GLN A 69 -8.21 -11.50 8.11
N GLU A 70 -7.05 -12.14 8.22
CA GLU A 70 -6.27 -12.17 9.47
C GLU A 70 -5.89 -10.74 9.89
N TRP A 71 -5.43 -9.90 8.96
CA TRP A 71 -5.14 -8.48 9.24
C TRP A 71 -6.38 -7.68 9.65
N ILE A 72 -7.54 -7.92 9.03
CA ILE A 72 -8.80 -7.27 9.42
C ILE A 72 -9.16 -7.65 10.86
N ALA A 73 -9.03 -8.92 11.23
CA ALA A 73 -9.26 -9.39 12.59
C ALA A 73 -8.27 -8.76 13.58
N HIS A 74 -7.00 -8.67 13.20
CA HIS A 74 -5.96 -8.02 14.00
C HIS A 74 -6.30 -6.54 14.30
N PHE A 75 -6.60 -5.73 13.28
CA PHE A 75 -6.99 -4.33 13.49
C PHE A 75 -8.27 -4.17 14.31
N LYS A 76 -9.24 -5.08 14.12
CA LYS A 76 -10.46 -5.10 14.93
C LYS A 76 -10.15 -5.34 16.42
N ASN A 77 -9.19 -6.21 16.74
CA ASN A 77 -8.74 -6.45 18.12
C ASN A 77 -8.03 -5.22 18.71
N GLU A 78 -7.39 -4.38 17.88
CA GLU A 78 -6.85 -3.08 18.28
C GLU A 78 -7.94 -1.97 18.39
N GLY A 79 -9.21 -2.31 18.16
CA GLY A 79 -10.32 -1.34 18.17
C GLY A 79 -10.37 -0.44 16.93
N ILE A 80 -9.72 -0.84 15.84
CA ILE A 80 -9.68 -0.07 14.58
C ILE A 80 -10.55 -0.76 13.54
N THR A 81 -11.49 -0.02 12.96
CA THR A 81 -12.28 -0.51 11.82
C THR A 81 -11.39 -0.63 10.59
N ALA A 82 -11.27 -1.85 10.04
CA ALA A 82 -10.51 -2.13 8.82
C ALA A 82 -11.36 -2.95 7.82
N PHE A 83 -11.21 -2.68 6.52
CA PHE A 83 -11.80 -3.52 5.48
C PHE A 83 -11.03 -3.45 4.15
N PRO A 84 -11.15 -4.46 3.28
CA PRO A 84 -10.41 -4.53 2.03
C PRO A 84 -11.13 -3.74 0.94
N VAL A 85 -10.35 -3.04 0.12
CA VAL A 85 -10.85 -2.31 -1.05
C VAL A 85 -9.95 -2.57 -2.24
N ASP A 86 -10.50 -2.37 -3.43
CA ASP A 86 -9.71 -2.24 -4.65
C ASP A 86 -10.15 -0.96 -5.36
N ALA A 87 -9.32 0.09 -5.23
CA ALA A 87 -9.56 1.37 -5.88
C ALA A 87 -9.53 1.29 -7.43
N SER A 88 -8.84 0.28 -8.00
CA SER A 88 -8.66 0.10 -9.44
C SER A 88 -9.90 -0.48 -10.11
N THR A 89 -10.61 -1.41 -9.47
CA THR A 89 -11.89 -1.94 -9.97
C THR A 89 -13.10 -1.24 -9.35
N GLY A 90 -12.94 -0.66 -8.16
CA GLY A 90 -14.02 -0.08 -7.36
C GLY A 90 -14.65 -1.02 -6.35
N THR A 91 -14.11 -2.23 -6.18
CA THR A 91 -14.58 -3.22 -5.21
C THR A 91 -14.55 -2.62 -3.79
N ASN A 92 -15.69 -2.67 -3.10
CA ASN A 92 -15.96 -2.12 -1.75
C ASN A 92 -15.73 -0.59 -1.59
N VAL A 93 -15.44 0.15 -2.67
CA VAL A 93 -15.19 1.59 -2.58
C VAL A 93 -16.47 2.37 -2.27
N LYS A 94 -17.62 1.92 -2.79
CA LYS A 94 -18.91 2.58 -2.58
C LYS A 94 -19.40 2.53 -1.14
N ASP A 95 -18.88 1.63 -0.33
CA ASP A 95 -19.28 1.45 1.07
C ASP A 95 -18.59 2.44 2.02
N ILE A 96 -17.49 3.06 1.58
CA ILE A 96 -16.67 3.97 2.39
C ILE A 96 -17.49 5.11 3.02
N PRO A 97 -18.38 5.83 2.32
CA PRO A 97 -19.21 6.86 2.94
C PRO A 97 -20.16 6.34 4.02
N ALA A 98 -20.69 5.14 3.86
CA ALA A 98 -21.56 4.51 4.87
C ALA A 98 -20.75 4.11 6.11
N GLN A 99 -19.58 3.49 5.92
CA GLN A 99 -18.68 3.10 7.01
C GLN A 99 -18.16 4.31 7.80
N ALA A 100 -17.81 5.40 7.12
CA ALA A 100 -17.39 6.64 7.77
C ALA A 100 -18.51 7.25 8.63
N ARG A 101 -19.77 7.19 8.17
CA ARG A 101 -20.92 7.65 8.98
C ARG A 101 -21.19 6.76 10.17
N LEU A 102 -21.05 5.44 10.02
CA LEU A 102 -21.17 4.49 11.12
C LEU A 102 -20.13 4.79 12.22
N LEU A 103 -18.88 5.03 11.83
CA LEU A 103 -17.81 5.40 12.77
C LEU A 103 -18.09 6.72 13.50
N LEU A 104 -18.81 7.65 12.86
CA LEU A 104 -19.17 8.95 13.44
C LEU A 104 -20.57 8.98 14.06
N LYS A 105 -21.26 7.83 14.15
CA LYS A 105 -22.67 7.76 14.55
C LYS A 105 -22.95 8.49 15.86
N GLU A 106 -22.17 8.23 16.91
CA GLU A 106 -22.39 8.89 18.20
C GLU A 106 -22.24 10.42 18.15
N LYS A 107 -21.30 10.92 17.35
CA LYS A 107 -21.09 12.36 17.15
C LYS A 107 -22.28 12.97 16.41
N ILE A 108 -22.76 12.29 15.38
CA ILE A 108 -23.90 12.71 14.57
C ILE A 108 -25.18 12.71 15.42
N ASP A 109 -25.44 11.64 16.19
CA ASP A 109 -26.61 11.53 17.08
C ASP A 109 -26.62 12.66 18.12
N ARG A 110 -25.47 12.98 18.72
CA ARG A 110 -25.31 14.11 19.66
C ARG A 110 -25.57 15.48 19.01
N GLN A 111 -25.26 15.65 17.72
CA GLN A 111 -25.56 16.89 16.99
C GLN A 111 -27.06 17.02 16.71
N LEU A 112 -27.69 15.94 16.25
CA LEU A 112 -29.13 15.88 16.00
C LEU A 112 -29.94 16.15 17.27
N ALA A 113 -29.54 15.56 18.41
CA ALA A 113 -30.18 15.82 19.70
C ALA A 113 -30.10 17.29 20.14
N LYS A 114 -29.14 18.06 19.63
CA LYS A 114 -28.99 19.50 19.84
C LYS A 114 -29.68 20.36 18.78
N GLY A 115 -30.46 19.75 17.88
CA GLY A 115 -31.11 20.44 16.75
C GLY A 115 -30.16 20.90 15.65
N ILE A 116 -28.92 20.38 15.62
CA ILE A 116 -27.93 20.73 14.61
C ILE A 116 -28.03 19.73 13.46
N ASN A 117 -28.40 20.22 12.27
CA ASN A 117 -28.40 19.40 11.06
C ASN A 117 -26.97 19.01 10.66
N PRO A 118 -26.64 17.71 10.56
CA PRO A 118 -25.30 17.26 10.21
C PRO A 118 -24.97 17.61 8.76
N ARG A 119 -23.80 18.21 8.57
CA ARG A 119 -23.22 18.44 7.23
C ARG A 119 -22.60 17.16 6.66
N ALA A 120 -22.20 17.20 5.39
CA ALA A 120 -21.38 16.15 4.78
C ALA A 120 -20.12 15.87 5.61
N VAL A 121 -19.78 14.59 5.73
CA VAL A 121 -18.61 14.11 6.48
C VAL A 121 -17.34 14.58 5.77
N ARG A 122 -16.48 15.32 6.47
CA ARG A 122 -15.17 15.72 5.93
C ARG A 122 -14.14 14.67 6.30
N ALA A 123 -13.62 13.98 5.30
CA ALA A 123 -12.64 12.92 5.48
C ALA A 123 -11.26 13.34 4.93
N LEU A 124 -10.21 12.93 5.64
CA LEU A 124 -8.83 13.04 5.21
C LEU A 124 -8.34 11.68 4.73
N ILE A 125 -7.80 11.57 3.52
CA ILE A 125 -7.10 10.35 3.10
C ILE A 125 -5.62 10.52 3.38
N VAL A 126 -5.05 9.59 4.15
CA VAL A 126 -3.62 9.53 4.48
C VAL A 126 -3.03 8.17 4.07
N GLY A 127 -1.71 8.12 3.92
CA GLY A 127 -0.99 6.89 3.58
C GLY A 127 0.27 7.18 2.77
N ILE A 128 1.12 6.17 2.64
CA ILE A 128 2.40 6.27 1.93
C ILE A 128 2.24 6.51 0.42
N PRO A 129 3.28 6.96 -0.31
CA PRO A 129 3.28 7.03 -1.77
C PRO A 129 2.87 5.70 -2.41
N ASN A 130 2.26 5.76 -3.60
CA ASN A 130 1.87 4.61 -4.42
C ASN A 130 0.92 3.57 -3.78
N VAL A 131 0.36 3.85 -2.59
CA VAL A 131 -0.69 3.02 -1.97
C VAL A 131 -2.06 3.14 -2.65
N GLY A 132 -2.23 4.11 -3.56
CA GLY A 132 -3.44 4.26 -4.38
C GLY A 132 -4.41 5.38 -3.96
N LYS A 133 -3.94 6.39 -3.20
CA LYS A 133 -4.77 7.52 -2.73
C LYS A 133 -5.50 8.25 -3.86
N SER A 134 -4.79 8.70 -4.89
CA SER A 134 -5.38 9.42 -6.03
C SER A 134 -6.38 8.54 -6.79
N THR A 135 -6.07 7.25 -6.96
CA THR A 135 -6.97 6.28 -7.59
C THR A 135 -8.27 6.12 -6.80
N LEU A 136 -8.17 6.01 -5.47
CA LEU A 136 -9.33 5.92 -4.59
C LEU A 136 -10.18 7.20 -4.65
N ILE A 137 -9.54 8.37 -4.62
CA ILE A 137 -10.21 9.67 -4.73
C ILE A 137 -10.97 9.78 -6.05
N ASN A 138 -10.33 9.46 -7.18
CA ASN A 138 -10.99 9.52 -8.49
C ASN A 138 -12.16 8.54 -8.59
N ARG A 139 -12.02 7.35 -8.00
CA ARG A 139 -13.08 6.35 -7.94
C ARG A 139 -14.28 6.83 -7.14
N LEU A 140 -14.04 7.39 -5.95
CA LEU A 140 -15.10 7.95 -5.10
C LEU A 140 -15.77 9.18 -5.74
N ALA A 141 -14.98 10.03 -6.42
CA ALA A 141 -15.50 11.21 -7.08
C ALA A 141 -16.24 10.90 -8.40
N GLY A 142 -16.06 9.71 -8.97
CA GLY A 142 -16.62 9.31 -10.26
C GLY A 142 -16.01 10.04 -11.46
N ARG A 143 -14.88 10.74 -11.29
CA ARG A 143 -14.17 11.50 -12.32
C ARG A 143 -12.68 11.65 -11.97
N ASN A 144 -11.84 11.86 -12.99
CA ASN A 144 -10.40 12.04 -12.84
C ASN A 144 -10.06 13.46 -12.38
N ILE A 145 -9.97 13.68 -11.07
CA ILE A 145 -9.66 14.99 -10.45
C ILE A 145 -8.22 15.00 -9.92
N ALA A 146 -7.82 13.94 -9.22
CA ALA A 146 -6.49 13.76 -8.68
C ALA A 146 -5.58 13.19 -9.78
N ALA A 147 -4.39 13.78 -9.94
CA ALA A 147 -3.38 13.23 -10.84
C ALA A 147 -2.98 11.83 -10.38
N THR A 148 -3.02 10.87 -11.30
CA THR A 148 -2.61 9.48 -11.08
C THR A 148 -1.32 9.21 -11.85
N GLY A 149 -0.40 8.46 -11.24
CA GLY A 149 0.89 8.10 -11.80
C GLY A 149 1.88 7.68 -10.71
N ASP A 150 2.84 6.81 -11.04
CA ASP A 150 3.76 6.17 -10.08
C ASP A 150 4.88 7.08 -9.55
N ARG A 151 4.85 8.38 -9.91
CA ARG A 151 5.86 9.35 -9.46
C ARG A 151 5.41 9.98 -8.14
N PRO A 152 6.24 9.98 -7.07
CA PRO A 152 5.94 10.77 -5.87
C PRO A 152 5.82 12.27 -6.17
N GLY A 153 4.85 12.95 -5.54
CA GLY A 153 4.76 14.43 -5.56
C GLY A 153 3.85 15.08 -6.63
N VAL A 154 2.94 14.34 -7.29
CA VAL A 154 2.10 14.87 -8.39
C VAL A 154 0.90 15.70 -7.92
N THR A 155 0.52 15.68 -6.64
CA THR A 155 -0.66 16.42 -6.14
C THR A 155 -0.39 17.94 -6.11
N LYS A 156 -1.01 18.70 -7.03
CA LYS A 156 -0.74 20.14 -7.26
C LYS A 156 -1.57 21.13 -6.43
N GLY A 157 -2.45 20.69 -5.54
CA GLY A 157 -3.17 21.59 -4.63
C GLY A 157 -4.25 20.86 -3.83
N GLN A 158 -4.36 21.17 -2.54
CA GLN A 158 -5.33 20.52 -1.66
C GLN A 158 -6.71 21.15 -1.85
N GLN A 159 -7.61 20.44 -2.54
CA GLN A 159 -8.98 20.84 -2.78
C GLN A 159 -9.95 19.89 -2.08
N TRP A 160 -11.12 20.41 -1.69
CA TRP A 160 -12.22 19.58 -1.23
C TRP A 160 -12.91 18.92 -2.43
N ILE A 161 -12.98 17.59 -2.41
CA ILE A 161 -13.57 16.78 -3.46
C ILE A 161 -14.88 16.22 -2.93
N LYS A 162 -16.00 16.66 -3.52
CA LYS A 162 -17.34 16.16 -3.15
C LYS A 162 -17.51 14.73 -3.64
N VAL A 163 -17.96 13.86 -2.74
CA VAL A 163 -18.32 12.45 -3.01
C VAL A 163 -19.80 12.31 -2.68
N GLY A 164 -20.62 12.33 -3.75
CA GLY A 164 -22.07 12.42 -3.60
C GLY A 164 -22.48 13.66 -2.80
N LYS A 165 -23.47 13.49 -1.91
CA LYS A 165 -23.95 14.54 -0.98
C LYS A 165 -23.45 14.38 0.45
N GLU A 166 -22.80 13.25 0.73
CA GLU A 166 -22.63 12.74 2.10
C GLU A 166 -21.19 12.89 2.60
N MET A 167 -20.22 13.08 1.70
CA MET A 167 -18.81 13.13 2.04
C MET A 167 -18.06 14.17 1.21
N GLU A 168 -17.08 14.82 1.85
CA GLU A 168 -16.08 15.68 1.22
C GLU A 168 -14.69 15.13 1.56
N LEU A 169 -13.88 14.84 0.54
CA LEU A 169 -12.52 14.34 0.71
C LEU A 169 -11.51 15.48 0.60
N LEU A 170 -10.52 15.46 1.48
CA LEU A 170 -9.33 16.29 1.36
C LEU A 170 -8.15 15.42 0.90
N ASP A 171 -7.62 15.72 -0.29
CA ASP A 171 -6.44 15.05 -0.82
C ASP A 171 -5.17 15.50 -0.09
N THR A 172 -4.25 14.57 0.17
CA THR A 172 -2.93 14.84 0.75
C THR A 172 -1.83 14.11 -0.02
N PRO A 173 -0.64 14.75 -0.17
CA PRO A 173 0.51 14.03 -0.70
C PRO A 173 0.84 12.82 0.18
N GLY A 174 1.39 11.77 -0.42
CA GLY A 174 1.87 10.62 0.36
C GLY A 174 2.99 11.01 1.31
N ILE A 175 2.95 10.48 2.53
CA ILE A 175 3.95 10.75 3.56
C ILE A 175 4.64 9.43 3.90
N LEU A 176 5.96 9.37 3.67
CA LEU A 176 6.86 8.36 4.24
C LEU A 176 7.47 8.89 5.54
N TRP A 177 8.14 8.02 6.29
CA TRP A 177 8.91 8.37 7.48
C TRP A 177 10.41 8.24 7.18
N PRO A 178 11.28 8.94 7.93
CA PRO A 178 12.60 9.31 7.41
C PRO A 178 13.62 8.18 7.55
N LYS A 179 13.37 7.22 8.44
CA LYS A 179 14.23 6.08 8.70
C LYS A 179 13.38 4.85 8.99
N PHE A 180 13.71 3.74 8.35
CA PHE A 180 13.20 2.43 8.74
C PHE A 180 14.16 1.84 9.77
N GLU A 181 13.64 1.44 10.93
CA GLU A 181 14.43 0.71 11.94
C GLU A 181 14.69 -0.72 11.47
N ASP A 182 13.68 -1.35 10.87
CA ASP A 182 13.75 -2.67 10.25
C ASP A 182 14.03 -2.56 8.74
N GLN A 183 15.08 -3.22 8.27
CA GLN A 183 15.44 -3.27 6.86
C GLN A 183 14.41 -4.04 6.02
N ASN A 184 13.74 -5.05 6.59
CA ASN A 184 12.73 -5.83 5.89
C ASN A 184 11.54 -4.96 5.48
N VAL A 185 11.16 -3.97 6.28
CA VAL A 185 10.13 -2.99 5.92
C VAL A 185 10.51 -2.26 4.62
N GLY A 186 11.78 -1.83 4.51
CA GLY A 186 12.31 -1.21 3.31
C GLY A 186 12.19 -2.12 2.09
N TYR A 187 12.62 -3.38 2.21
CA TYR A 187 12.50 -4.35 1.11
C TYR A 187 11.04 -4.63 0.72
N ARG A 188 10.12 -4.85 1.68
CA ARG A 188 8.69 -5.07 1.40
C ARG A 188 8.06 -3.88 0.66
N LEU A 189 8.40 -2.66 1.07
CA LEU A 189 7.99 -1.44 0.38
C LEU A 189 8.56 -1.34 -1.04
N ALA A 190 9.80 -1.78 -1.26
CA ALA A 190 10.42 -1.79 -2.59
C ALA A 190 9.80 -2.85 -3.51
N VAL A 191 9.55 -4.06 -2.99
CA VAL A 191 8.91 -5.15 -3.72
C VAL A 191 7.56 -4.69 -4.28
N THR A 192 6.78 -3.96 -3.48
CA THR A 192 5.44 -3.49 -3.87
C THR A 192 5.41 -2.16 -4.62
N GLY A 193 6.57 -1.50 -4.80
CA GLY A 193 6.70 -0.24 -5.53
C GLY A 193 6.27 1.00 -4.72
N ALA A 194 6.14 0.87 -3.40
CA ALA A 194 5.84 1.99 -2.51
C ALA A 194 7.03 2.96 -2.37
N ILE A 195 8.24 2.44 -2.51
CA ILE A 195 9.48 3.21 -2.61
C ILE A 195 10.12 3.02 -3.99
N LYS A 196 10.88 4.03 -4.42
CA LYS A 196 11.57 4.00 -5.71
C LYS A 196 12.73 3.00 -5.72
N GLU A 197 12.87 2.30 -6.83
CA GLU A 197 13.99 1.39 -7.13
C GLU A 197 15.34 2.12 -7.24
N GLU A 198 15.36 3.43 -7.45
CA GLU A 198 16.60 4.22 -7.52
C GLU A 198 17.41 4.20 -6.22
N ILE A 199 16.82 3.71 -5.12
CA ILE A 199 17.41 3.74 -3.78
C ILE A 199 17.94 2.38 -3.33
N LEU A 200 17.57 1.29 -4.01
CA LEU A 200 17.97 -0.08 -3.69
C LEU A 200 18.26 -0.86 -4.96
N ASN A 201 19.24 -1.77 -4.94
CA ASN A 201 19.52 -2.62 -6.09
C ASN A 201 18.29 -3.48 -6.43
N ALA A 202 17.89 -3.51 -7.70
CA ALA A 202 16.76 -4.31 -8.18
C ALA A 202 16.97 -5.82 -7.92
N GLU A 203 18.21 -6.29 -7.99
CA GLU A 203 18.58 -7.68 -7.67
C GLU A 203 18.29 -8.00 -6.21
N ASP A 204 18.77 -7.19 -5.26
CA ASP A 204 18.52 -7.40 -3.83
C ASP A 204 17.02 -7.44 -3.51
N ILE A 205 16.24 -6.53 -4.12
CA ILE A 205 14.77 -6.50 -3.94
C ILE A 205 14.13 -7.78 -4.50
N ALA A 206 14.56 -8.22 -5.69
CA ALA A 206 14.03 -9.42 -6.32
C ALA A 206 14.41 -10.69 -5.55
N PHE A 207 15.65 -10.79 -5.06
CA PHE A 207 16.14 -11.93 -4.28
C PHE A 207 15.41 -12.02 -2.95
N PHE A 208 15.19 -10.88 -2.27
CA PHE A 208 14.35 -10.84 -1.07
C PHE A 208 12.92 -11.34 -1.35
N ALA A 209 12.31 -10.90 -2.45
CA ALA A 209 10.98 -11.36 -2.84
C ALA A 209 10.95 -12.85 -3.19
N ILE A 210 11.90 -13.36 -3.97
CA ILE A 210 12.00 -14.78 -4.31
C ILE A 210 12.17 -15.63 -3.06
N SER A 211 13.08 -15.26 -2.16
CA SER A 211 13.30 -15.97 -0.90
C SER A 211 12.00 -16.07 -0.09
N TYR A 212 11.23 -14.97 -0.02
CA TYR A 212 9.94 -14.97 0.66
C TYR A 212 8.90 -15.86 -0.04
N LEU A 213 8.80 -15.76 -1.38
CA LEU A 213 7.86 -16.57 -2.16
C LEU A 213 8.21 -18.06 -2.11
N MET A 214 9.49 -18.43 -2.07
CA MET A 214 9.92 -19.82 -1.91
C MET A 214 9.40 -20.43 -0.60
N ARG A 215 9.31 -19.64 0.48
CA ARG A 215 8.82 -20.12 1.78
C ARG A 215 7.30 -20.22 1.86
N TYR A 216 6.59 -19.26 1.28
CA TYR A 216 5.16 -19.07 1.57
C TYR A 216 4.24 -19.22 0.36
N TYR A 217 4.75 -19.09 -0.86
CA TYR A 217 3.97 -19.07 -2.10
C TYR A 217 4.67 -19.86 -3.22
N TRP A 218 5.29 -20.99 -2.85
CA TRP A 218 6.09 -21.81 -3.77
C TRP A 218 5.29 -22.23 -5.01
N ASP A 219 4.10 -22.79 -4.81
CA ASP A 219 3.30 -23.36 -5.90
C ASP A 219 2.98 -22.31 -6.99
N ALA A 220 2.63 -21.10 -6.58
CA ALA A 220 2.35 -19.99 -7.50
C ALA A 220 3.61 -19.50 -8.23
N LEU A 221 4.77 -19.52 -7.55
CA LEU A 221 6.06 -19.18 -8.16
C LEU A 221 6.50 -20.23 -9.18
N GLU A 222 6.39 -21.52 -8.83
CA GLU A 222 6.71 -22.67 -9.68
C GLU A 222 5.84 -22.68 -10.92
N GLU A 223 4.51 -22.59 -10.77
CA GLU A 223 3.57 -22.58 -11.89
C GLU A 223 3.84 -21.40 -12.84
N ARG A 224 4.10 -20.20 -12.30
CA ARG A 224 4.28 -18.98 -13.11
C ARG A 224 5.51 -19.03 -14.01
N TYR A 225 6.57 -19.67 -13.56
CA TYR A 225 7.86 -19.69 -14.26
C TYR A 225 8.23 -21.05 -14.83
N GLU A 226 7.41 -22.08 -14.61
CA GLU A 226 7.67 -23.47 -15.00
C GLU A 226 9.05 -23.93 -14.52
N LEU A 227 9.31 -23.72 -13.23
CA LEU A 227 10.61 -24.00 -12.62
C LEU A 227 10.93 -25.51 -12.67
N GLN A 228 12.17 -25.84 -12.97
CA GLN A 228 12.68 -27.22 -13.05
C GLN A 228 13.93 -27.37 -12.19
N GLU A 229 14.17 -28.55 -11.61
CA GLU A 229 15.39 -28.91 -10.87
C GLU A 229 15.91 -27.81 -9.91
N PHE A 230 15.41 -27.79 -8.67
CA PHE A 230 15.73 -26.73 -7.71
C PHE A 230 15.94 -27.27 -6.30
N SER A 231 16.79 -26.56 -5.54
CA SER A 231 16.76 -26.58 -4.08
C SER A 231 15.72 -25.56 -3.62
N LYS A 232 14.82 -25.96 -2.71
CA LYS A 232 13.83 -25.06 -2.10
C LYS A 232 14.36 -24.36 -0.85
N ASP A 233 15.67 -24.39 -0.63
CA ASP A 233 16.27 -23.70 0.51
C ASP A 233 16.25 -22.18 0.27
N ALA A 234 15.30 -21.51 0.93
CA ALA A 234 15.11 -20.08 0.83
C ALA A 234 16.06 -19.26 1.72
N ASP A 235 16.91 -19.92 2.51
CA ASP A 235 17.99 -19.31 3.28
C ASP A 235 19.34 -19.41 2.54
N ASP A 236 19.42 -20.26 1.51
CA ASP A 236 20.61 -20.41 0.66
C ASP A 236 20.61 -19.43 -0.53
N SER A 237 21.64 -18.59 -0.59
CA SER A 237 21.80 -17.59 -1.65
C SER A 237 21.92 -18.23 -3.04
N ASP A 238 22.61 -19.37 -3.15
CA ASP A 238 22.83 -20.03 -4.44
C ASP A 238 21.51 -20.59 -4.99
N SER A 239 20.68 -21.16 -4.12
CA SER A 239 19.31 -21.59 -4.45
C SER A 239 18.44 -20.43 -4.96
N VAL A 240 18.46 -19.27 -4.29
CA VAL A 240 17.70 -18.07 -4.70
C VAL A 240 18.18 -17.53 -6.06
N ILE A 241 19.49 -17.48 -6.27
CA ILE A 241 20.09 -17.06 -7.56
C ILE A 241 19.67 -18.02 -8.67
N ALA A 242 19.73 -19.34 -8.43
CA ALA A 242 19.33 -20.35 -9.41
C ALA A 242 17.86 -20.19 -9.86
N ILE A 243 16.95 -19.92 -8.93
CA ILE A 243 15.55 -19.60 -9.27
C ILE A 243 15.47 -18.35 -10.14
N MET A 244 16.22 -17.29 -9.79
CA MET A 244 16.23 -16.06 -10.59
C MET A 244 16.83 -16.23 -11.98
N GLU A 245 17.82 -17.12 -12.16
CA GLU A 245 18.33 -17.47 -13.47
C GLU A 245 17.26 -18.15 -14.32
N GLN A 246 16.47 -19.07 -13.75
CA GLN A 246 15.36 -19.72 -14.46
C GLN A 246 14.28 -18.72 -14.86
N VAL A 247 13.90 -17.81 -13.95
CA VAL A 247 13.02 -16.67 -14.25
C VAL A 247 13.56 -15.87 -15.43
N GLY A 248 14.86 -15.55 -15.41
CA GLY A 248 15.52 -14.81 -16.48
C GLY A 248 15.50 -15.54 -17.82
N ARG A 249 15.80 -16.85 -17.84
CA ARG A 249 15.69 -17.70 -19.05
C ARG A 249 14.26 -17.71 -19.60
N LYS A 250 13.27 -17.94 -18.74
CA LYS A 250 11.85 -17.97 -19.11
C LYS A 250 11.36 -16.65 -19.69
N ARG A 251 11.97 -15.51 -19.31
CA ARG A 251 11.66 -14.17 -19.81
C ARG A 251 12.61 -13.66 -20.89
N GLY A 252 13.51 -14.50 -21.39
CA GLY A 252 14.46 -14.13 -22.46
C GLY A 252 15.42 -13.01 -22.04
N CYS A 253 15.72 -12.89 -20.75
CA CYS A 253 16.71 -11.97 -20.22
C CYS A 253 18.10 -12.58 -20.38
N ILE A 254 18.54 -12.78 -21.63
CA ILE A 254 19.79 -13.44 -21.99
C ILE A 254 20.73 -12.43 -22.66
N VAL A 255 21.99 -12.46 -22.29
CA VAL A 255 23.08 -11.67 -22.91
C VAL A 255 23.97 -12.56 -23.78
N SER A 256 24.88 -11.92 -24.53
CA SER A 256 25.86 -12.63 -25.37
C SER A 256 26.62 -13.69 -24.57
N GLY A 257 26.75 -14.88 -25.15
CA GLY A 257 27.33 -16.07 -24.50
C GLY A 257 26.33 -16.92 -23.70
N GLY A 258 25.02 -16.68 -23.81
CA GLY A 258 23.97 -17.54 -23.24
C GLY A 258 23.76 -17.41 -21.73
N ARG A 259 24.39 -16.40 -21.11
CA ARG A 259 24.24 -16.07 -19.68
C ARG A 259 22.99 -15.24 -19.44
N VAL A 260 22.41 -15.37 -18.25
CA VAL A 260 21.24 -14.59 -17.84
C VAL A 260 21.67 -13.20 -17.37
N ASP A 261 20.93 -12.18 -17.79
CA ASP A 261 21.00 -10.83 -17.26
C ASP A 261 20.11 -10.72 -16.02
N LEU A 262 20.73 -10.86 -14.84
CA LEU A 262 20.03 -10.89 -13.56
C LEU A 262 19.39 -9.54 -13.23
N GLU A 263 19.99 -8.42 -13.61
CA GLU A 263 19.38 -7.10 -13.37
C GLU A 263 18.09 -6.95 -14.19
N LYS A 264 18.15 -7.30 -15.49
CA LYS A 264 16.97 -7.26 -16.37
C LYS A 264 15.89 -8.26 -15.94
N ALA A 265 16.28 -9.46 -15.51
CA ALA A 265 15.37 -10.46 -14.98
C ALA A 265 14.69 -9.97 -13.69
N SER A 266 15.44 -9.38 -12.77
CA SER A 266 14.93 -8.82 -11.51
C SER A 266 13.89 -7.73 -11.74
N ARG A 267 14.16 -6.79 -12.66
CA ARG A 267 13.18 -5.74 -13.02
C ARG A 267 11.94 -6.32 -13.69
N ALA A 268 12.10 -7.30 -14.57
CA ALA A 268 10.97 -7.97 -15.23
C ALA A 268 10.10 -8.72 -14.21
N PHE A 269 10.73 -9.46 -13.30
CA PHE A 269 10.09 -10.17 -12.20
C PHE A 269 9.30 -9.22 -11.29
N LEU A 270 9.92 -8.16 -10.78
CA LEU A 270 9.25 -7.19 -9.90
C LEU A 270 8.06 -6.50 -10.60
N ARG A 271 8.18 -6.18 -11.89
CA ARG A 271 7.08 -5.62 -12.67
C ARG A 271 5.91 -6.60 -12.78
N GLU A 272 6.18 -7.88 -13.06
CA GLU A 272 5.14 -8.91 -13.14
C GLU A 272 4.47 -9.16 -11.80
N LEU A 273 5.25 -9.23 -10.72
CA LEU A 273 4.77 -9.39 -9.36
C LEU A 273 3.82 -8.25 -8.97
N ARG A 274 4.22 -7.00 -9.23
CA ARG A 274 3.38 -5.81 -8.95
C ARG A 274 2.13 -5.74 -9.83
N ALA A 275 2.16 -6.32 -11.02
CA ALA A 275 1.02 -6.43 -11.92
C ALA A 275 0.11 -7.65 -11.61
N GLY A 276 0.37 -8.38 -10.52
CA GLY A 276 -0.44 -9.53 -10.10
C GLY A 276 -0.32 -10.75 -11.01
N LYS A 277 0.71 -10.84 -11.85
CA LYS A 277 0.85 -11.92 -12.84
C LYS A 277 1.18 -13.28 -12.23
N MET A 278 1.68 -13.30 -11.00
CA MET A 278 1.93 -14.51 -10.21
C MET A 278 0.69 -14.93 -9.40
N GLY A 279 -0.36 -14.10 -9.40
CA GLY A 279 -1.49 -14.27 -8.49
C GLY A 279 -1.34 -13.41 -7.23
N ARG A 280 -2.11 -13.76 -6.21
CA ARG A 280 -2.21 -13.02 -4.95
C ARG A 280 -1.10 -13.43 -3.99
N PHE A 281 -0.53 -12.46 -3.30
CA PHE A 281 0.49 -12.72 -2.27
C PHE A 281 0.44 -11.66 -1.17
N SER A 282 0.97 -11.97 0.01
CA SER A 282 1.18 -10.99 1.08
C SER A 282 2.54 -11.19 1.72
N MET A 283 3.29 -10.10 1.88
CA MET A 283 4.68 -10.05 2.32
C MET A 283 4.83 -10.10 3.85
N GLU A 284 3.71 -10.15 4.57
CA GLU A 284 3.62 -10.28 6.02
C GLU A 284 2.21 -10.74 6.42
N ALA A 285 2.12 -11.40 7.57
CA ALA A 285 0.90 -11.86 8.22
C ALA A 285 0.94 -11.45 9.70
N PRO A 286 -0.22 -11.29 10.37
CA PRO A 286 -0.27 -11.08 11.81
C PRO A 286 0.16 -12.36 12.55
N TYR A 287 0.71 -12.19 13.77
CA TYR A 287 1.24 -13.27 14.62
C TYR A 287 0.22 -14.35 14.99
#